data_AF-A0A438H2K5-F1
#
_entry.id   AF-A0A438H2K5-F1
#
_cell.length_a   1.000
_cell.length_b   1.000
_cell.length_c   1.000
_cell.angle_alpha   90.00
_cell.angle_beta   90.00
_cell.angle_gamma   90.00
#
_symmetry.space_group_name_H-M   'P 1'
#
loop_
_entity.id
_entity.type
_entity.pdbx_description
1 polymer ?
#
loop_
_entity_poly.entity_id
_entity_poly.type
_entity_poly.pdbx_seq_one_letter_code
_entity_poly.pdbx_strand_id
1 'polypeptide(L)'
;MSITQRSDSMNSYFDGYVNASTTLQLFVKQYEKALESRYEKEVKADYDTINTSPSLKTPSPMEKQAAELYTRKLFMKFQEELVETLTFLATKVEDQDAISIYRVAKFGESHKAYFVRFNVREMKATCSCQIVWTRNAKSGVILEERANDLLNSSRESLTVRYNNLRHEALKYVDEGVKTIDIYNVAAAALQEAADKVALAKKNGGRIANVNGAGREDRTTQGNHASASFGIINGV
;
A
#
# COMPACT_ATOMS: atom_id res chain seq x y z
N MET A 1 -25.31 30.44 -13.01
CA MET A 1 -24.58 29.18 -13.25
C MET A 1 -25.07 28.16 -12.23
N SER A 2 -25.64 27.05 -12.70
CA SER A 2 -26.32 26.06 -11.85
C SER A 2 -25.35 25.20 -11.04
N ILE A 3 -25.78 24.87 -9.82
CA ILE A 3 -25.09 24.02 -8.85
C ILE A 3 -25.39 22.55 -9.20
N THR A 4 -24.96 22.06 -10.37
CA THR A 4 -25.28 20.69 -10.84
C THR A 4 -24.10 19.72 -10.81
N GLN A 5 -22.87 20.15 -10.49
CA GLN A 5 -21.72 19.21 -10.44
C GLN A 5 -21.74 18.23 -9.26
N ARG A 6 -22.61 18.40 -8.26
CA ARG A 6 -22.73 17.46 -7.13
C ARG A 6 -23.70 16.30 -7.38
N SER A 7 -24.64 16.44 -8.34
CA SER A 7 -25.68 15.43 -8.52
C SER A 7 -25.20 14.15 -9.16
N ASP A 8 -24.16 14.18 -10.01
CA ASP A 8 -23.77 12.97 -10.76
C ASP A 8 -23.17 11.90 -9.84
N SER A 9 -22.35 12.29 -8.87
CA SER A 9 -21.79 11.34 -7.88
C SER A 9 -22.86 10.82 -6.91
N MET A 10 -23.79 11.67 -6.47
CA MET A 10 -24.91 11.28 -5.60
C MET A 10 -25.94 10.42 -6.35
N ASN A 11 -26.15 10.65 -7.65
CA ASN A 11 -27.00 9.81 -8.50
C ASN A 11 -26.41 8.41 -8.64
N SER A 12 -25.11 8.29 -8.90
CA SER A 12 -24.47 6.97 -9.03
C SER A 12 -24.52 6.14 -7.74
N TYR A 13 -24.57 6.79 -6.58
CA TYR A 13 -24.62 6.13 -5.29
C TYR A 13 -25.98 5.44 -5.04
N PHE A 14 -27.07 6.07 -5.48
CA PHE A 14 -28.44 5.55 -5.32
C PHE A 14 -29.01 4.93 -6.59
N ASP A 15 -28.19 4.75 -7.62
CA ASP A 15 -28.63 4.21 -8.90
C ASP A 15 -29.15 2.78 -8.72
N GLY A 16 -30.38 2.54 -9.19
CA GLY A 16 -31.13 1.30 -8.96
C GLY A 16 -31.78 1.17 -7.56
N TYR A 17 -31.54 2.08 -6.61
CA TYR A 17 -32.12 2.04 -5.26
C TYR A 17 -33.25 3.07 -5.05
N VAL A 18 -33.10 4.27 -5.61
CA VAL A 18 -34.03 5.40 -5.41
C VAL A 18 -34.44 5.98 -6.76
N ASN A 19 -35.73 6.30 -6.91
CA ASN A 19 -36.30 6.96 -8.08
C ASN A 19 -37.34 8.02 -7.65
N ALA A 20 -37.91 8.72 -8.63
CA ALA A 20 -38.87 9.80 -8.38
C ALA A 20 -40.15 9.36 -7.62
N SER A 21 -40.49 8.06 -7.63
CA SER A 21 -41.65 7.52 -6.91
C SER A 21 -41.30 6.90 -5.55
N THR A 22 -40.05 6.97 -5.11
CA THR A 22 -39.61 6.41 -3.83
C THR A 22 -40.09 7.28 -2.67
N THR A 23 -40.94 6.74 -1.80
CA THR A 23 -41.42 7.44 -0.59
C THR A 23 -40.32 7.55 0.46
N LEU A 24 -40.43 8.50 1.39
CA LEU A 24 -39.43 8.71 2.43
C LEU A 24 -39.17 7.46 3.30
N GLN A 25 -40.22 6.68 3.60
CA GLN A 25 -40.08 5.44 4.36
C GLN A 25 -39.33 4.36 3.57
N LEU A 26 -39.58 4.28 2.26
CA LEU A 26 -38.86 3.35 1.39
C LEU A 26 -37.41 3.81 1.16
N PHE A 27 -37.18 5.12 1.11
CA PHE A 27 -35.84 5.71 0.98
C PHE A 27 -34.91 5.26 2.11
N VAL A 28 -35.35 5.29 3.38
CA VAL A 28 -34.50 4.86 4.51
C VAL A 28 -34.05 3.41 4.35
N LYS A 29 -34.98 2.52 3.99
CA LYS A 29 -34.65 1.09 3.75
C LYS A 29 -33.72 0.90 2.55
N GLN A 30 -33.92 1.66 1.48
CA GLN A 30 -33.09 1.58 0.28
C GLN A 30 -31.70 2.20 0.48
N TYR A 31 -31.60 3.22 1.34
CA TYR A 31 -30.35 3.84 1.76
C TYR A 31 -29.47 2.83 2.54
N GLU A 32 -30.05 2.10 3.50
CA GLU A 32 -29.34 1.05 4.24
C GLU A 32 -28.82 -0.05 3.31
N LYS A 33 -29.62 -0.50 2.35
CA LYS A 33 -29.19 -1.48 1.34
C LYS A 33 -28.09 -0.95 0.41
N ALA A 34 -28.16 0.32 0.02
CA ALA A 34 -27.13 0.95 -0.79
C ALA A 34 -25.80 1.04 -0.04
N LEU A 35 -25.84 1.32 1.28
CA LEU A 35 -24.67 1.29 2.15
C LEU A 35 -24.05 -0.11 2.23
N GLU A 36 -24.87 -1.14 2.50
CA GLU A 36 -24.41 -2.52 2.62
C GLU A 36 -23.76 -3.02 1.33
N SER A 37 -24.45 -2.85 0.19
CA SER A 37 -23.93 -3.18 -1.15
C SER A 37 -22.58 -2.50 -1.45
N ARG A 38 -22.40 -1.25 -1.00
CA ARG A 38 -21.14 -0.55 -1.18
C ARG A 38 -20.04 -1.12 -0.29
N TYR A 39 -20.35 -1.38 0.98
CA TYR A 39 -19.42 -2.02 1.89
C TYR A 39 -18.96 -3.39 1.36
N GLU A 40 -19.88 -4.21 0.86
CA GLU A 40 -19.56 -5.50 0.23
C GLU A 40 -18.61 -5.34 -0.98
N LYS A 41 -18.85 -4.33 -1.84
CA LYS A 41 -17.97 -4.02 -2.97
C LYS A 41 -16.60 -3.55 -2.54
N GLU A 42 -16.50 -2.74 -1.47
CA GLU A 42 -15.23 -2.29 -0.90
C GLU A 42 -14.47 -3.49 -0.31
N VAL A 43 -15.12 -4.32 0.49
CA VAL A 43 -14.54 -5.56 1.05
C VAL A 43 -14.05 -6.50 -0.06
N LYS A 44 -14.83 -6.69 -1.12
CA LYS A 44 -14.43 -7.50 -2.26
C LYS A 44 -13.24 -6.89 -3.01
N ALA A 45 -13.24 -5.58 -3.23
CA ALA A 45 -12.14 -4.90 -3.89
C ALA A 45 -10.84 -4.95 -3.07
N ASP A 46 -10.93 -4.86 -1.75
CA ASP A 46 -9.81 -5.06 -0.84
C ASP A 46 -9.31 -6.50 -0.91
N TYR A 47 -10.21 -7.48 -0.84
CA TYR A 47 -9.88 -8.90 -1.01
C TYR A 47 -9.14 -9.15 -2.33
N ASP A 48 -9.64 -8.63 -3.45
CA ASP A 48 -9.02 -8.81 -4.77
C ASP A 48 -7.67 -8.09 -4.89
N THR A 49 -7.53 -6.91 -4.28
CA THR A 49 -6.25 -6.17 -4.23
C THR A 49 -5.20 -6.95 -3.43
N ILE A 50 -5.65 -7.59 -2.36
CA ILE A 50 -4.80 -8.25 -1.39
C ILE A 50 -4.37 -9.66 -1.83
N ASN A 51 -5.27 -10.41 -2.46
CA ASN A 51 -5.06 -11.84 -2.74
C ASN A 51 -4.68 -12.14 -4.19
N THR A 52 -4.51 -11.12 -5.02
CA THR A 52 -4.13 -11.31 -6.42
C THR A 52 -3.16 -10.21 -6.81
N SER A 53 -2.00 -10.57 -7.36
CA SER A 53 -1.10 -9.57 -7.95
C SER A 53 -1.69 -9.07 -9.27
N PRO A 54 -1.72 -7.76 -9.52
CA PRO A 54 -2.12 -7.24 -10.82
C PRO A 54 -1.18 -7.75 -11.92
N SER A 55 -1.71 -8.16 -13.07
CA SER A 55 -0.89 -8.48 -14.23
C SER A 55 -0.34 -7.20 -14.84
N LEU A 56 0.96 -7.19 -15.14
CA LEU A 56 1.62 -6.08 -15.83
C LEU A 56 1.37 -6.21 -17.34
N LYS A 57 1.10 -5.09 -18.01
CA LYS A 57 0.92 -5.02 -19.47
C LYS A 57 2.16 -4.55 -20.20
N THR A 58 3.11 -3.96 -19.48
CA THR A 58 4.37 -3.44 -20.03
C THR A 58 5.56 -3.89 -19.16
N PRO A 59 6.79 -3.89 -19.70
CA PRO A 59 7.99 -4.13 -18.91
C PRO A 59 8.46 -2.89 -18.13
N SER A 60 7.64 -1.85 -18.00
CA SER A 60 8.03 -0.57 -17.39
C SER A 60 8.30 -0.72 -15.88
N PRO A 61 9.47 -0.28 -15.37
CA PRO A 61 9.74 -0.25 -13.94
C PRO A 61 8.72 0.58 -13.15
N MET A 62 8.19 1.65 -13.76
CA MET A 62 7.17 2.50 -13.16
C MET A 62 5.83 1.76 -12.98
N GLU A 63 5.49 0.86 -13.90
CA GLU A 63 4.27 0.04 -13.79
C GLU A 63 4.38 -0.96 -12.64
N LYS A 64 5.54 -1.62 -12.51
CA LYS A 64 5.80 -2.53 -11.40
C LYS A 64 5.66 -1.80 -10.06
N GLN A 65 6.27 -0.63 -9.93
CA GLN A 65 6.17 0.19 -8.71
C GLN A 65 4.72 0.58 -8.41
N ALA A 66 3.95 1.00 -9.42
CA ALA A 66 2.54 1.34 -9.24
C ALA A 66 1.70 0.13 -8.80
N ALA A 67 1.99 -1.07 -9.31
CA ALA A 67 1.30 -2.30 -8.92
C ALA A 67 1.50 -2.67 -7.44
N GLU A 68 2.65 -2.30 -6.87
CA GLU A 68 3.00 -2.53 -5.47
C GLU A 68 2.40 -1.47 -4.53
N LEU A 69 2.25 -0.22 -4.99
CA LEU A 69 1.81 0.90 -4.15
C LEU A 69 0.31 1.20 -4.23
N TYR A 70 -0.36 0.90 -5.34
CA TYR A 70 -1.74 1.32 -5.59
C TYR A 70 -2.76 0.23 -5.26
N THR A 71 -3.96 0.65 -4.85
CA THR A 71 -5.12 -0.24 -4.82
C THR A 71 -5.43 -0.72 -6.23
N ARG A 72 -6.04 -1.91 -6.39
CA ARG A 72 -6.34 -2.47 -7.71
C ARG A 72 -7.08 -1.50 -8.62
N LYS A 73 -8.07 -0.78 -8.09
CA LYS A 73 -8.86 0.19 -8.87
C LYS A 73 -8.00 1.36 -9.37
N LEU A 74 -7.08 1.86 -8.55
CA LEU A 74 -6.20 2.94 -8.93
C LEU A 74 -5.12 2.45 -9.90
N PHE A 75 -4.56 1.26 -9.66
CA PHE A 75 -3.61 0.62 -10.55
C PHE A 75 -4.19 0.38 -11.95
N MET A 76 -5.43 -0.12 -12.06
CA MET A 76 -6.06 -0.34 -13.36
C MET A 76 -6.20 0.95 -14.18
N LYS A 77 -6.62 2.04 -13.55
CA LYS A 77 -6.67 3.36 -14.20
C LYS A 77 -5.29 3.84 -14.64
N PHE A 78 -4.31 3.75 -13.75
CA PHE A 78 -2.93 4.10 -14.07
C PHE A 78 -2.39 3.25 -15.24
N GLN A 79 -2.64 1.95 -15.25
CA GLN A 79 -2.20 1.04 -16.28
C GLN A 79 -2.88 1.33 -17.62
N GLU A 80 -4.17 1.67 -17.63
CA GLU A 80 -4.89 2.12 -18.83
C GLU A 80 -4.24 3.37 -19.42
N GLU A 81 -4.00 4.40 -18.61
CA GLU A 81 -3.33 5.63 -19.06
C GLU A 81 -1.90 5.35 -19.52
N LEU A 82 -1.13 4.53 -18.80
CA LEU A 82 0.23 4.16 -19.16
C LEU A 82 0.28 3.44 -20.51
N VAL A 83 -0.60 2.45 -20.73
CA VAL A 83 -0.68 1.75 -22.02
C VAL A 83 -1.09 2.70 -23.13
N GLU A 84 -2.01 3.64 -22.88
CA GLU A 84 -2.36 4.67 -23.86
C GLU A 84 -1.15 5.54 -24.24
N THR A 85 -0.23 5.83 -23.31
CA THR A 85 0.98 6.60 -23.64
C THR A 85 1.86 5.92 -24.69
N LEU A 86 1.81 4.58 -24.80
CA LEU A 86 2.56 3.83 -25.82
C LEU A 86 2.09 4.12 -27.25
N THR A 87 0.89 4.69 -27.41
CA THR A 87 0.38 5.13 -28.71
C THR A 87 1.03 6.44 -29.19
N PHE A 88 1.79 7.11 -28.32
CA PHE A 88 2.49 8.35 -28.64
C PHE A 88 3.96 8.08 -28.96
N LEU A 89 4.44 8.71 -30.03
CA LEU A 89 5.85 8.73 -30.39
C LEU A 89 6.46 10.08 -30.02
N ALA A 90 7.51 10.05 -29.21
CA ALA A 90 8.35 11.20 -28.94
C ALA A 90 9.57 11.20 -29.88
N THR A 91 9.67 12.20 -30.74
CA THR A 91 10.81 12.39 -31.65
C THR A 91 11.57 13.64 -31.23
N LYS A 92 12.89 13.53 -31.04
CA LYS A 92 13.74 14.69 -30.76
C LYS A 92 13.81 15.56 -32.02
N VAL A 93 13.43 16.82 -31.91
CA VAL A 93 13.43 17.78 -33.04
C VAL A 93 14.50 18.85 -32.89
N GLU A 94 14.91 19.14 -31.66
CA GLU A 94 15.94 20.13 -31.39
C GLU A 94 16.77 19.69 -30.18
N ASP A 95 18.06 19.97 -30.26
CA ASP A 95 19.02 19.75 -29.19
C ASP A 95 20.00 20.91 -29.17
N GLN A 96 19.78 21.86 -28.26
CA GLN A 96 20.61 23.04 -28.10
C GLN A 96 21.11 23.11 -26.66
N ASP A 97 22.42 23.03 -26.48
CA ASP A 97 23.10 23.12 -25.19
C ASP A 97 22.43 22.31 -24.06
N ALA A 98 21.65 22.97 -23.22
CA ALA A 98 20.98 22.42 -22.04
C ALA A 98 19.52 22.03 -22.29
N ILE A 99 18.99 22.30 -23.48
CA ILE A 99 17.57 22.22 -23.80
C ILE A 99 17.36 21.29 -24.98
N SER A 100 16.64 20.20 -24.73
CA SER A 100 16.15 19.31 -25.79
C SER A 100 14.65 19.53 -26.00
N ILE A 101 14.21 19.60 -27.26
CA ILE A 101 12.79 19.67 -27.61
C ILE A 101 12.38 18.38 -28.31
N TYR A 102 11.28 17.80 -27.82
CA TYR A 102 10.66 16.60 -28.35
C TYR A 102 9.29 16.93 -28.92
N ARG A 103 9.05 16.50 -30.15
CA ARG A 103 7.73 16.47 -30.76
C ARG A 103 7.06 15.16 -30.38
N VAL A 104 5.93 15.24 -29.70
CA VAL A 104 5.16 14.08 -29.22
C VAL A 104 3.82 14.05 -29.95
N ALA A 105 3.52 12.95 -30.66
CA ALA A 105 2.27 12.80 -31.39
C ALA A 105 1.75 11.37 -31.33
N LYS A 106 0.42 11.22 -31.28
CA LYS A 106 -0.23 9.90 -31.35
C LYS A 106 -0.07 9.31 -32.75
N PHE A 107 0.14 8.00 -32.84
CA PHE A 107 0.23 7.29 -34.12
C PHE A 107 -1.04 7.56 -34.96
N GLY A 108 -0.87 7.98 -36.21
CA GLY A 108 -1.97 8.35 -37.11
C GLY A 108 -2.51 9.78 -36.96
N GLU A 109 -2.13 10.53 -35.92
CA GLU A 109 -2.62 11.91 -35.68
C GLU A 109 -1.46 12.94 -35.70
N SER A 110 -0.69 12.96 -36.79
CA SER A 110 0.47 13.84 -36.91
C SER A 110 0.15 15.34 -36.78
N HIS A 111 -1.06 15.76 -37.10
CA HIS A 111 -1.50 17.16 -37.00
C HIS A 111 -1.81 17.63 -35.57
N LYS A 112 -1.95 16.72 -34.59
CA LYS A 112 -2.15 17.03 -33.17
C LYS A 112 -0.91 16.71 -32.35
N ALA A 113 0.20 17.35 -32.69
CA ALA A 113 1.46 17.17 -31.97
C ALA A 113 1.59 18.15 -30.80
N TYR A 114 2.18 17.67 -29.71
CA TYR A 114 2.62 18.47 -28.57
C TYR A 114 4.14 18.61 -28.59
N PHE A 115 4.64 19.68 -27.98
CA PHE A 115 6.08 19.93 -27.86
C PHE A 115 6.46 19.89 -26.39
N VAL A 116 7.39 18.99 -26.07
CA VAL A 116 7.96 18.84 -24.73
C VAL A 116 9.37 19.41 -24.74
N ARG A 117 9.61 20.42 -23.92
CA ARG A 117 10.92 21.02 -23.71
C ARG A 117 11.52 20.48 -22.42
N PHE A 118 12.69 19.86 -22.51
CA PHE A 118 13.43 19.37 -21.35
C PHE A 118 14.68 20.21 -21.14
N ASN A 119 14.82 20.81 -19.97
CA ASN A 119 16.02 21.49 -19.52
C ASN A 119 16.81 20.54 -18.61
N VAL A 120 17.98 20.10 -19.09
CA VAL A 120 18.85 19.15 -18.40
C VAL A 120 19.48 19.77 -17.14
N ARG A 121 19.78 21.07 -17.15
CA ARG A 121 20.39 21.78 -15.99
C ARG A 121 19.40 21.91 -14.84
N GLU A 122 18.13 22.18 -15.15
CA GLU A 122 17.06 22.30 -14.15
C GLU A 122 16.40 20.95 -13.84
N MET A 123 16.73 19.88 -14.59
CA MET A 123 16.03 18.60 -14.58
C MET A 123 14.51 18.76 -14.69
N LYS A 124 14.07 19.66 -15.59
CA LYS A 124 12.68 20.11 -15.68
C LYS A 124 12.14 19.93 -17.10
N ALA A 125 10.97 19.32 -17.21
CA ALA A 125 10.21 19.21 -18.45
C ALA A 125 9.02 20.19 -18.45
N THR A 126 8.72 20.80 -19.59
CA THR A 126 7.49 21.55 -19.83
C THR A 126 6.83 21.07 -21.12
N CYS A 127 5.51 20.99 -21.14
CA CYS A 127 4.71 20.56 -22.29
C CYS A 127 3.87 21.71 -22.82
N SER A 128 3.75 21.83 -24.15
CA SER A 128 2.86 22.80 -24.80
C SER A 128 1.38 22.59 -24.47
N CYS A 129 1.02 21.39 -23.97
CA CYS A 129 -0.31 21.06 -23.51
C CYS A 129 -0.78 21.85 -22.28
N GLN A 130 0.10 22.62 -21.61
CA GLN A 130 -0.18 23.44 -20.42
C GLN A 130 -0.88 22.72 -19.26
N ILE A 131 -0.83 21.39 -19.25
CA ILE A 131 -1.40 20.57 -18.19
C ILE A 131 -0.48 20.62 -16.97
N VAL A 132 -1.00 21.18 -15.87
CA VAL A 132 -0.26 21.44 -14.61
C VAL A 132 0.17 20.14 -13.88
N TRP A 133 -0.44 19.00 -14.20
CA TRP A 133 -0.21 17.74 -13.46
C TRP A 133 1.21 17.18 -13.55
N THR A 134 2.02 17.60 -14.54
CA THR A 134 3.42 17.15 -14.67
C THR A 134 4.43 18.03 -13.93
N ARG A 135 4.01 19.18 -13.36
CA ARG A 135 4.92 20.15 -12.73
C ARG A 135 5.75 19.57 -11.57
N ASN A 136 5.29 18.46 -10.97
CA ASN A 136 5.93 17.82 -9.82
C ASN A 136 6.23 16.31 -10.01
N ALA A 137 6.19 15.78 -11.24
CA ALA A 137 6.65 14.42 -11.50
C ALA A 137 8.18 14.38 -11.41
N LYS A 138 8.70 14.17 -10.19
CA LYS A 138 10.14 14.00 -9.96
C LYS A 138 10.56 12.63 -10.52
N SER A 139 11.60 12.61 -11.35
CA SER A 139 12.37 11.38 -11.59
C SER A 139 12.78 10.83 -10.23
N GLY A 140 12.54 9.54 -10.00
CA GLY A 140 12.64 8.85 -8.71
C GLY A 140 14.06 8.72 -8.12
N VAL A 141 14.95 9.69 -8.36
CA VAL A 141 16.31 9.72 -7.80
C VAL A 141 16.42 10.67 -6.59
N ILE A 142 15.31 11.22 -6.08
CA ILE A 142 15.31 11.91 -4.77
C ILE A 142 14.16 11.36 -3.94
N LEU A 143 14.43 10.25 -3.26
CA LEU A 143 13.72 9.83 -2.07
C LEU A 143 14.09 10.76 -0.91
N GLU A 144 13.13 10.89 0.02
CA GLU A 144 13.30 11.41 1.39
C GLU A 144 13.51 12.92 1.53
N GLU A 145 12.44 13.64 1.94
CA GLU A 145 12.46 14.37 3.23
C GLU A 145 11.14 15.12 3.51
N ARG A 146 10.40 15.59 2.50
CA ARG A 146 9.31 16.58 2.72
C ARG A 146 7.87 16.09 2.54
N ALA A 147 7.66 14.82 2.26
CA ALA A 147 6.31 14.24 2.25
C ALA A 147 5.83 13.82 3.65
N ASN A 148 6.74 13.76 4.63
CA ASN A 148 6.45 13.28 5.98
C ASN A 148 5.76 14.32 6.89
N ASP A 149 5.98 15.62 6.67
CA ASP A 149 5.53 16.65 7.63
C ASP A 149 4.03 17.01 7.53
N LEU A 150 3.36 16.70 6.42
CA LEU A 150 1.93 17.03 6.25
C LEU A 150 0.97 15.86 6.55
N LEU A 151 1.47 14.62 6.62
CA LEU A 151 0.67 13.42 6.90
C LEU A 151 0.82 12.91 8.34
N ASN A 152 1.86 13.35 9.08
CA ASN A 152 2.24 12.76 10.36
C ASN A 152 1.41 13.13 11.59
N SER A 153 0.55 14.15 11.57
CA SER A 153 0.03 14.66 12.86
C SER A 153 -1.27 14.02 13.39
N SER A 154 -2.06 13.27 12.60
CA SER A 154 -3.35 12.76 13.09
C SER A 154 -3.76 11.37 12.57
N ARG A 155 -3.13 10.91 11.49
CA ARG A 155 -3.48 9.69 10.75
C ARG A 155 -2.22 8.99 10.26
N GLU A 156 -1.41 8.45 11.16
CA GLU A 156 -0.81 7.15 10.88
C GLU A 156 -1.98 6.18 10.66
N SER A 157 -2.44 6.15 9.40
CA SER A 157 -3.81 5.74 9.08
C SER A 157 -4.00 4.31 9.54
N LEU A 158 -5.16 4.02 10.12
CA LEU A 158 -5.53 2.67 10.54
C LEU A 158 -5.17 1.61 9.47
N THR A 159 -5.29 1.98 8.20
CA THR A 159 -4.88 1.23 7.02
C THR A 159 -3.39 0.87 7.01
N VAL A 160 -2.48 1.80 7.30
CA VAL A 160 -1.03 1.51 7.35
C VAL A 160 -0.71 0.55 8.49
N ARG A 161 -1.26 0.77 9.68
CA ARG A 161 -1.05 -0.13 10.84
C ARG A 161 -1.61 -1.53 10.58
N TYR A 162 -2.78 -1.62 9.97
CA TYR A 162 -3.40 -2.89 9.56
C TYR A 162 -2.55 -3.61 8.51
N ASN A 163 -2.13 -2.91 7.45
CA ASN A 163 -1.34 -3.49 6.37
C ASN A 163 0.00 -4.02 6.87
N ASN A 164 0.69 -3.27 7.74
CA ASN A 164 1.97 -3.70 8.32
C ASN A 164 1.81 -4.96 9.19
N LEU A 165 0.85 -4.95 10.13
CA LEU A 165 0.58 -6.12 10.99
C LEU A 165 0.18 -7.36 10.18
N ARG A 166 -0.63 -7.16 9.14
CA ARG A 166 -1.07 -8.24 8.26
C ARG A 166 0.09 -8.84 7.46
N HIS A 167 0.98 -8.00 6.93
CA HIS A 167 2.13 -8.48 6.16
C HIS A 167 3.09 -9.28 7.05
N GLU A 168 3.35 -8.82 8.28
CA GLU A 168 4.18 -9.55 9.24
C GLU A 168 3.55 -10.89 9.63
N ALA A 169 2.22 -10.93 9.85
CA ALA A 169 1.51 -12.16 10.17
C ALA A 169 1.58 -13.19 9.03
N LEU A 170 1.47 -12.76 7.77
CA LEU A 170 1.54 -13.66 6.62
C LEU A 170 2.92 -14.31 6.46
N LYS A 171 3.99 -13.54 6.66
CA LYS A 171 5.36 -14.08 6.66
C LYS A 171 5.52 -15.19 7.72
N TYR A 172 4.88 -15.01 8.88
CA TYR A 172 4.90 -15.99 9.96
C TYR A 172 4.14 -17.28 9.59
N VAL A 173 3.03 -17.16 8.85
CA VAL A 173 2.26 -18.31 8.35
C VAL A 173 3.06 -19.09 7.29
N ASP A 174 3.69 -18.39 6.34
CA ASP A 174 4.46 -19.03 5.26
C ASP A 174 5.65 -19.85 5.79
N GLU A 175 6.28 -19.38 6.88
CA GLU A 175 7.30 -20.15 7.61
C GLU A 175 6.67 -21.26 8.47
N GLY A 176 5.56 -20.94 9.14
CA GLY A 176 4.80 -21.83 10.02
C GLY A 176 4.37 -23.15 9.38
N VAL A 177 3.94 -23.13 8.12
CA VAL A 177 3.36 -24.31 7.45
C VAL A 177 4.40 -25.28 6.88
N LYS A 178 5.70 -24.98 6.97
CA LYS A 178 6.75 -25.80 6.35
C LYS A 178 6.91 -27.18 7.00
N THR A 179 6.70 -27.28 8.31
CA THR A 179 6.75 -28.55 9.06
C THR A 179 5.78 -28.50 10.24
N ILE A 180 5.40 -29.67 10.76
CA ILE A 180 4.52 -29.75 11.93
C ILE A 180 5.14 -29.10 13.17
N ASP A 181 6.46 -29.19 13.33
CA ASP A 181 7.17 -28.62 14.48
C ASP A 181 7.18 -27.10 14.42
N ILE A 182 7.45 -26.52 13.24
CA ILE A 182 7.41 -25.06 13.05
C ILE A 182 5.96 -24.55 13.16
N TYR A 183 4.97 -25.33 12.72
CA TYR A 183 3.55 -25.00 12.90
C TYR A 183 3.18 -24.89 14.38
N ASN A 184 3.60 -25.85 15.21
CA ASN A 184 3.31 -25.83 16.65
C ASN A 184 3.96 -24.62 17.34
N VAL A 185 5.19 -24.27 16.95
CA VAL A 185 5.89 -23.07 17.45
C VAL A 185 5.19 -21.79 17.01
N ALA A 186 4.80 -21.69 15.74
CA ALA A 186 4.09 -20.53 15.21
C ALA A 186 2.70 -20.36 15.85
N ALA A 187 1.97 -21.46 16.07
CA ALA A 187 0.67 -21.44 16.73
C ALA A 187 0.77 -20.97 18.19
N ALA A 188 1.78 -21.44 18.93
CA ALA A 188 2.03 -20.99 20.30
C ALA A 188 2.38 -19.49 20.36
N ALA A 189 3.25 -19.01 19.46
CA ALA A 189 3.63 -17.60 19.38
C ALA A 189 2.44 -16.69 19.02
N LEU A 190 1.56 -17.13 18.11
CA LEU A 190 0.35 -16.40 17.75
C LEU A 190 -0.64 -16.33 18.92
N GLN A 191 -0.78 -17.41 19.69
CA GLN A 191 -1.63 -17.42 20.89
C GLN A 191 -1.09 -16.45 21.96
N GLU A 192 0.22 -16.43 22.19
CA GLU A 192 0.86 -15.48 23.11
C GLU A 192 0.64 -14.03 22.67
N ALA A 193 0.76 -13.74 21.37
CA ALA A 193 0.48 -12.43 20.81
C ALA A 193 -1.00 -12.03 21.01
N ALA A 194 -1.93 -12.97 20.81
CA ALA A 194 -3.36 -12.74 21.03
C ALA A 194 -3.67 -12.37 22.49
N ASP A 195 -3.05 -13.09 23.44
CA ASP A 195 -3.23 -12.82 24.88
C ASP A 195 -2.67 -11.44 25.27
N LYS A 196 -1.50 -11.07 24.72
CA LYS A 196 -0.90 -9.73 24.92
C LYS A 196 -1.79 -8.61 24.39
N VAL A 197 -2.40 -8.79 23.21
CA VAL A 197 -3.34 -7.82 22.63
C VAL A 197 -4.62 -7.72 23.44
N ALA A 198 -5.17 -8.85 23.91
CA ALA A 198 -6.35 -8.88 24.76
C ALA A 198 -6.10 -8.17 26.10
N LEU A 199 -4.91 -8.33 26.68
CA LEU A 199 -4.47 -7.62 27.89
C LEU A 199 -4.35 -6.11 27.65
N ALA A 200 -3.69 -5.71 26.55
CA ALA A 200 -3.54 -4.30 26.19
C ALA A 200 -4.89 -3.61 25.95
N LYS A 201 -5.88 -4.33 25.37
CA LYS A 201 -7.25 -3.83 25.19
C LYS A 201 -7.98 -3.57 26.51
N LYS A 202 -7.79 -4.45 27.52
CA LYS A 202 -8.36 -4.26 28.86
C LYS A 202 -7.73 -3.09 29.63
N ASN A 203 -6.46 -2.79 29.35
CA ASN A 203 -5.69 -1.74 30.04
C ASN A 203 -5.64 -0.39 29.29
N GLY A 204 -6.50 -0.18 28.29
CA GLY A 204 -6.55 1.09 27.54
C GLY A 204 -5.28 1.40 26.73
N GLY A 205 -4.56 0.38 26.25
CA GLY A 205 -3.39 0.54 25.40
C GLY A 205 -2.05 0.76 26.13
N ARG A 206 -2.02 0.71 27.47
CA ARG A 206 -0.75 0.63 28.21
C ARG A 206 -0.21 -0.80 28.20
N ILE A 207 0.86 -1.03 27.43
CA ILE A 207 1.65 -2.26 27.52
C ILE A 207 2.33 -2.26 28.89
N ALA A 208 1.95 -3.20 29.75
CA ALA A 208 2.73 -3.49 30.94
C ALA A 208 4.01 -4.19 30.48
N ASN A 209 5.15 -3.51 30.60
CA ASN A 209 6.44 -4.17 30.49
C ASN A 209 6.55 -5.21 31.61
N VAL A 210 6.29 -6.47 31.28
CA VAL A 210 6.72 -7.58 32.13
C VAL A 210 8.07 -8.03 31.57
N ASN A 211 9.13 -7.34 32.01
CA ASN A 211 10.46 -7.89 31.99
C ASN A 211 10.46 -9.15 32.87
N GLY A 212 11.02 -10.23 32.32
CA GLY A 212 11.15 -11.51 32.99
C GLY A 212 11.88 -11.41 34.33
N ALA A 213 11.34 -12.10 35.32
CA ALA A 213 12.03 -12.42 36.56
C ALA A 213 11.52 -13.77 37.09
N GLY A 214 12.30 -14.82 36.77
CA GLY A 214 12.63 -15.94 37.65
C GLY A 214 11.54 -16.96 38.01
N ARG A 215 11.74 -18.21 37.57
CA ARG A 215 12.08 -19.34 38.47
C ARG A 215 12.22 -20.64 37.68
N GLU A 216 13.45 -21.01 37.36
CA GLU A 216 13.86 -22.39 37.56
C GLU A 216 14.44 -22.47 38.97
N ASP A 217 13.88 -23.33 39.82
CA ASP A 217 14.74 -24.30 40.50
C ASP A 217 13.89 -25.45 41.09
N ARG A 218 14.21 -26.67 40.67
CA ARG A 218 13.73 -27.92 41.25
C ARG A 218 14.78 -28.38 42.26
N THR A 219 14.35 -28.52 43.51
CA THR A 219 15.04 -29.20 44.59
C THR A 219 15.35 -30.67 44.25
N THR A 220 16.60 -31.11 44.47
CA THR A 220 17.06 -32.24 45.32
C THR A 220 18.52 -32.59 44.96
N GLN A 221 19.52 -32.20 45.77
CA GLN A 221 20.06 -32.90 46.96
C GLN A 221 20.91 -34.14 46.61
N GLY A 222 22.22 -34.09 46.90
CA GLY A 222 23.06 -35.30 46.93
C GLY A 222 24.57 -35.13 46.80
N ASN A 223 25.23 -34.85 47.93
CA ASN A 223 26.52 -35.41 48.37
C ASN A 223 27.88 -34.78 47.97
N HIS A 224 28.58 -34.41 49.05
CA HIS A 224 30.03 -34.25 49.26
C HIS A 224 30.94 -35.21 48.49
N ALA A 225 32.07 -34.72 48.00
CA ALA A 225 33.41 -35.04 48.53
C ALA A 225 34.53 -34.35 47.71
N SER A 226 35.67 -34.21 48.38
CA SER A 226 36.79 -33.33 48.10
C SER A 226 37.77 -33.78 47.00
N ALA A 227 38.56 -32.80 46.57
CA ALA A 227 39.99 -32.88 46.24
C ALA A 227 40.44 -33.34 44.84
N SER A 228 41.11 -32.39 44.18
CA SER A 228 42.51 -32.48 43.72
C SER A 228 42.89 -33.10 42.36
N PHE A 229 43.66 -32.26 41.64
CA PHE A 229 44.77 -32.52 40.71
C PHE A 229 44.50 -33.01 39.28
N GLY A 230 45.17 -32.36 38.32
CA GLY A 230 45.52 -32.99 37.04
C GLY A 230 45.64 -32.06 35.82
N ILE A 231 46.71 -31.27 35.75
CA ILE A 231 47.25 -30.67 34.51
C ILE A 231 47.73 -31.80 33.57
N ILE A 232 47.41 -31.76 32.26
CA ILE A 232 48.28 -32.08 31.08
C ILE A 232 47.60 -31.45 29.82
N ASN A 233 48.02 -30.30 29.27
CA ASN A 233 49.07 -30.00 28.27
C ASN A 233 49.00 -30.68 26.88
N GLY A 234 48.98 -29.80 25.84
CA GLY A 234 49.69 -29.91 24.54
C GLY A 234 49.10 -30.87 23.51
N VAL A 235 49.04 -30.54 22.22
CA VAL A 235 49.80 -29.58 21.37
C VAL A 235 48.85 -28.89 20.41
#